data_AF-A0A532TG12-F1
#
_entry.id   AF-A0A532TG12-F1
#
_cell.length_a   1.000
_cell.length_b   1.000
_cell.length_c   1.000
_cell.angle_alpha   90.00
_cell.angle_beta   90.00
_cell.angle_gamma   90.00
#
_symmetry.space_group_name_H-M   'P 1'
#
loop_
_entity.id
_entity.type
_entity.pdbx_description
1 polymer ?
#
loop_
_entity_poly.entity_id
_entity_poly.type
_entity_poly.pdbx_seq_one_letter_code
_entity_poly.pdbx_strand_id
1 'polypeptide(L)' 'MVKVKDLEKLMDDFMIEPEDKFIDIKRYLLTEFDWKVDPLKKSEFVIRGIPIEDNRIISDILNSFLPDEVITLRES' A
#
# COMPACT_ATOMS: atom_id res chain seq x y z
N MET A 1 8.74 0.37 -9.57
CA MET A 1 7.28 0.19 -9.76
C MET A 1 6.83 -0.76 -8.68
N VAL A 2 5.92 -0.31 -7.81
CA VAL A 2 5.47 -1.09 -6.65
C VAL A 2 4.28 -1.95 -7.04
N LYS A 3 4.29 -3.21 -6.65
CA LYS A 3 3.26 -4.21 -6.95
C LYS A 3 2.58 -4.70 -5.68
N VAL A 4 1.43 -5.33 -5.82
CA VAL A 4 0.69 -5.91 -4.68
C VAL A 4 1.53 -6.89 -3.87
N LYS A 5 2.30 -7.77 -4.53
CA LYS A 5 3.21 -8.71 -3.85
C LYS A 5 4.31 -8.04 -3.03
N ASP A 6 4.62 -6.78 -3.31
CA ASP A 6 5.62 -6.05 -2.53
C ASP A 6 5.07 -5.72 -1.13
N LEU A 7 3.75 -5.76 -0.92
CA LEU A 7 3.15 -5.67 0.41
C LEU A 7 3.52 -6.87 1.28
N GLU A 8 3.52 -8.08 0.71
CA GLU A 8 3.91 -9.29 1.45
C GLU A 8 5.36 -9.18 1.93
N LYS A 9 6.25 -8.67 1.07
CA LYS A 9 7.63 -8.41 1.45
C LYS A 9 7.73 -7.39 2.59
N LEU A 10 6.98 -6.28 2.52
CA LEU A 10 6.96 -5.28 3.59
C LEU A 10 6.39 -5.85 4.90
N MET A 11 5.39 -6.73 4.82
CA MET A 11 4.86 -7.40 6.00
C MET A 11 5.93 -8.23 6.70
N ASP A 12 6.68 -9.02 5.94
CA ASP A 12 7.79 -9.82 6.47
C ASP A 12 8.92 -8.94 7.02
N ASP A 13 9.32 -7.90 6.28
CA ASP A 13 10.43 -7.01 6.65
C ASP A 13 10.13 -6.18 7.93
N PHE A 14 8.85 -5.85 8.16
CA PHE A 14 8.42 -4.98 9.26
C PHE A 14 7.55 -5.65 10.32
N MET A 15 7.41 -6.98 10.28
CA MET A 15 6.60 -7.78 11.22
C MET A 15 5.15 -7.28 11.32
N ILE A 16 4.51 -7.08 10.16
CA ILE A 16 3.10 -6.66 10.06
C ILE A 16 2.25 -7.90 9.83
N GLU A 17 1.20 -8.06 10.61
CA GLU A 17 0.32 -9.22 10.52
C GLU A 17 -0.71 -9.04 9.38
N PRO A 18 -1.18 -10.12 8.73
CA PRO A 18 -2.16 -10.04 7.64
C PRO A 18 -3.51 -9.45 8.06
N GLU A 19 -3.86 -9.52 9.34
CA GLU A 19 -5.03 -8.91 9.97
C GLU A 19 -4.85 -7.42 10.31
N ASP A 20 -3.65 -6.87 10.18
CA ASP A 20 -3.41 -5.45 10.41
C ASP A 20 -4.03 -4.59 9.30
N LYS A 21 -4.14 -3.29 9.58
CA LYS A 21 -4.76 -2.33 8.67
C LYS A 21 -3.73 -1.78 7.70
N PHE A 22 -4.20 -1.36 6.53
CA PHE A 22 -3.34 -0.77 5.52
C PHE A 22 -2.57 0.47 6.00
N ILE A 23 -3.12 1.23 6.95
CA ILE A 23 -2.42 2.37 7.56
C ILE A 23 -1.08 1.97 8.20
N ASP A 24 -0.95 0.74 8.69
CA ASP A 24 0.24 0.25 9.38
C ASP A 24 1.40 -0.02 8.40
N ILE A 25 1.07 -0.41 7.16
CA ILE A 25 2.05 -0.62 6.08
C ILE A 25 2.30 0.64 5.23
N LYS A 26 1.34 1.57 5.21
CA LYS A 26 1.34 2.79 4.39
C LYS A 26 2.63 3.61 4.48
N ARG A 27 3.19 3.74 5.69
CA ARG A 27 4.43 4.50 5.89
C ARG A 27 5.64 3.85 5.22
N TYR A 28 5.72 2.52 5.25
CA TYR A 28 6.83 1.77 4.67
C TYR A 28 6.75 1.74 3.15
N LEU A 29 5.54 1.72 2.59
CA LEU A 29 5.35 1.95 1.16
C LEU A 29 5.98 3.26 0.70
N LEU A 30 5.82 4.34 1.48
CA LEU A 30 6.39 5.64 1.13
C LEU A 30 7.92 5.65 1.23
N THR A 31 8.48 5.04 2.28
CA THR A 31 9.93 5.08 2.54
C THR A 31 10.73 4.09 1.68
N GLU A 32 10.31 2.83 1.58
CA GLU A 32 11.10 1.77 0.93
C GLU A 32 11.12 1.85 -0.59
N PHE A 33 10.17 2.59 -1.17
CA PHE A 33 10.04 2.73 -2.62
C PHE A 33 10.23 4.17 -3.10
N ASP A 34 10.80 5.05 -2.25
CA ASP A 34 11.14 6.44 -2.56
C ASP A 34 10.00 7.24 -3.20
N TRP A 35 8.78 7.10 -2.67
CA TRP A 35 7.64 7.87 -3.18
C TRP A 35 7.83 9.33 -2.83
N LYS A 36 7.85 10.18 -3.87
CA LYS A 36 7.84 11.63 -3.70
C LYS A 36 6.40 12.06 -3.44
N VAL A 37 6.13 12.46 -2.20
CA VAL A 37 4.82 12.96 -1.77
C VAL A 37 4.93 14.41 -1.35
N ASP A 38 3.99 15.23 -1.82
CA ASP A 38 3.82 16.59 -1.34
C ASP A 38 3.10 16.57 0.03
N PRO A 39 3.76 16.99 1.13
CA PRO A 39 3.14 16.98 2.46
C PRO A 39 1.96 17.94 2.59
N LEU A 40 1.78 18.88 1.66
CA LEU A 40 0.65 19.81 1.63
C LEU A 40 -0.57 19.24 0.91
N LYS A 41 -0.42 18.11 0.20
CA LYS A 41 -1.50 17.47 -0.54
C LYS A 41 -1.95 16.19 0.16
N LYS A 42 -3.20 15.83 -0.09
CA LYS A 42 -3.68 14.51 0.31
C LYS A 42 -3.21 13.50 -0.72
N SER A 43 -2.53 12.47 -0.25
CA SER A 43 -2.10 11.35 -1.08
C SER A 43 -2.85 10.07 -0.71
N GLU A 44 -3.24 9.32 -1.73
CA GLU A 44 -3.96 8.05 -1.58
C GLU A 44 -3.31 6.98 -2.45
N PHE A 45 -3.18 5.79 -1.90
CA PHE A 45 -2.72 4.62 -2.65
C PHE A 45 -3.88 4.01 -3.42
N VAL A 46 -3.60 3.55 -4.64
CA VAL A 46 -4.61 3.13 -5.61
C VAL A 46 -4.12 1.89 -6.36
N ILE A 47 -4.97 0.87 -6.46
CA ILE A 47 -4.75 -0.30 -7.32
C ILE A 47 -5.87 -0.32 -8.36
N ARG A 48 -5.52 -0.33 -9.65
CA ARG A 48 -6.49 -0.29 -10.77
C ARG A 48 -7.52 0.85 -10.70
N GLY A 49 -7.09 2.02 -10.21
CA GLY A 49 -7.99 3.17 -10.05
C GLY A 49 -8.88 3.11 -8.79
N ILE A 50 -8.84 2.01 -8.02
CA ILE A 50 -9.59 1.84 -6.77
C ILE A 50 -8.71 2.29 -5.58
N PRO A 51 -9.14 3.29 -4.79
CA PRO A 51 -8.41 3.70 -3.59
C PRO A 51 -8.31 2.57 -2.56
N ILE A 52 -7.16 2.48 -1.90
CA ILE A 52 -6.96 1.61 -0.76
C ILE A 52 -7.26 2.42 0.50
N GLU A 53 -8.32 2.05 1.21
CA GLU A 53 -8.70 2.71 2.46
C GLU A 53 -7.71 2.37 3.59
N ASP A 54 -7.35 3.37 4.39
CA ASP A 54 -6.42 3.22 5.52
C ASP A 54 -6.88 2.15 6.54
N ASN A 55 -8.19 1.92 6.68
CA ASN A 55 -8.76 0.94 7.60
C ASN A 55 -8.94 -0.47 7.00
N ARG A 56 -8.65 -0.65 5.71
CA ARG A 56 -8.81 -1.94 5.05
C ARG A 56 -7.77 -2.94 5.56
N ILE A 57 -8.19 -4.18 5.80
CA ILE A 57 -7.30 -5.25 6.25
C ILE A 57 -6.33 -5.65 5.12
N ILE A 58 -5.05 -5.87 5.45
CA ILE A 58 -4.02 -6.15 4.45
C ILE A 58 -4.31 -7.46 3.71
N SER A 59 -4.70 -8.53 4.40
CA SER A 59 -5.10 -9.79 3.76
C SER A 59 -6.29 -9.63 2.80
N ASP A 60 -7.26 -8.77 3.10
CA ASP A 60 -8.34 -8.46 2.17
C ASP A 60 -7.84 -7.78 0.90
N ILE A 61 -6.80 -6.94 1.00
CA ILE A 61 -6.15 -6.31 -0.17
C ILE A 61 -5.47 -7.39 -1.01
N LEU A 62 -4.63 -8.22 -0.38
CA LEU A 62 -3.89 -9.30 -1.06
C LEU A 62 -4.81 -10.29 -1.77
N ASN A 63 -5.96 -10.60 -1.17
CA ASN A 63 -6.95 -11.50 -1.77
C ASN A 63 -7.81 -10.85 -2.87
N SER A 64 -7.91 -9.51 -2.89
CA SER A 64 -8.77 -8.79 -3.85
C SER A 64 -8.07 -8.43 -5.15
N PHE A 65 -6.74 -8.46 -5.17
CA PHE A 65 -5.92 -7.95 -6.25
C PHE A 65 -4.87 -8.98 -6.67
N LEU A 66 -4.46 -8.96 -7.93
CA LEU A 66 -3.43 -9.89 -8.40
C LEU A 66 -2.05 -9.45 -7.90
N PRO A 67 -1.14 -10.39 -7.57
CA PRO A 67 0.19 -10.07 -7.04
C PRO A 67 1.02 -9.10 -7.91
N ASP A 68 0.82 -9.11 -9.22
CA ASP A 68 1.55 -8.25 -10.17
C ASP A 68 0.82 -6.94 -10.50
N GLU A 69 -0.38 -6.69 -9.96
CA GLU A 69 -1.05 -5.40 -10.11
C GLU A 69 -0.24 -4.28 -9.46
N VAL A 70 -0.24 -3.12 -10.08
CA VAL A 70 0.60 -1.99 -9.68
C VAL A 70 -0.13 -1.16 -8.64
N ILE A 71 0.57 -0.88 -7.54
CA ILE A 71 0.18 0.13 -6.56
C ILE A 71 0.67 1.48 -7.07
N THR A 72 -0.26 2.43 -7.19
CA THR A 72 -0.01 3.81 -7.59
C THR A 72 -0.35 4.76 -6.45
N LEU A 73 0.22 5.96 -6.46
CA LEU A 73 -0.15 7.03 -5.54
C LEU A 73 -0.80 8.15 -6.35
N ARG A 74 -1.96 8.60 -5.89
CA ARG A 74 -2.68 9.74 -6.44
C ARG A 74 -2.62 10.87 -5.43
N GLU A 75 -2.25 12.07 -5.89
CA GLU A 75 -2.31 13.30 -5.08
C GLU A 75 -3.55 14.11 -5.48
N SER A 76 -4.20 14.73 -4.50
CA SER A 76 -5.35 15.63 -4.66
C SER A 76 -5.14 16.96 -3.95
#